data_AF-K1ZQX2-F1
#
_entry.id   AF-K1ZQX2-F1
#
_cell.length_a   1.000
_cell.length_b   1.000
_cell.length_c   1.000
_cell.angle_alpha   90.00
_cell.angle_beta   90.00
_cell.angle_gamma   90.00
#
_symmetry.space_group_name_H-M   'P 1'
#
loop_
_entity.id
_entity.type
_entity.pdbx_description
1 polymer ?
#
loop_
_entity_poly.entity_id
_entity_poly.type
_entity_poly.pdbx_seq_one_letter_code
_entity_poly.pdbx_strand_id
1 'polypeptide(L)'
;MVATDTGGTKELLTDNLNGLIVKTKDADDLAEKIEKIILNPQMEHSMSLESRKLAEKLSWGKVAGQYIELYVQTANLKKMKE
;
A
#
# COMPACT_ATOMS: atom_id res chain seq x y z
N MET A 1 -8.40 -3.33 4.04
CA MET A 1 -7.33 -4.32 4.38
C MET A 1 -7.15 -4.38 5.88
N VAL A 2 -6.80 -5.54 6.45
CA VAL A 2 -6.42 -5.71 7.87
C VAL A 2 -5.06 -6.41 7.89
N ALA A 3 -4.06 -5.82 8.55
CA ALA A 3 -2.69 -6.33 8.53
C ALA A 3 -1.94 -6.02 9.83
N THR A 4 -0.99 -6.87 10.21
CA THR A 4 -0.12 -6.63 11.39
C THR A 4 0.91 -5.53 11.12
N ASP A 5 1.34 -4.81 12.16
CA ASP A 5 2.45 -3.84 12.04
C ASP A 5 3.78 -4.56 11.76
N THR A 6 4.21 -4.55 10.50
CA THR A 6 5.49 -5.09 10.02
C THR A 6 6.19 -4.04 9.15
N GLY A 7 7.46 -4.27 8.79
CA GLY A 7 8.25 -3.32 8.02
C GLY A 7 7.58 -2.85 6.72
N GLY A 8 7.01 -3.78 5.93
CA GLY A 8 6.35 -3.44 4.66
C GLY A 8 4.91 -2.96 4.80
N THR A 9 4.25 -3.15 5.95
CA THR A 9 2.84 -2.77 6.13
C THR A 9 2.65 -1.27 5.96
N LYS A 10 3.58 -0.47 6.49
CA LYS A 10 3.50 1.00 6.47
C LYS A 10 3.70 1.60 5.06
N GLU A 11 4.22 0.82 4.11
CA GLU A 11 4.34 1.24 2.71
C GLU A 11 3.01 1.11 1.95
N LEU A 12 2.16 0.16 2.36
CA LEU A 12 0.92 -0.20 1.66
C LEU A 12 -0.35 0.16 2.44
N LEU A 13 -0.23 0.47 3.73
CA LEU A 13 -1.35 0.71 4.62
C LEU A 13 -1.12 1.91 5.55
N THR A 14 -2.09 2.81 5.53
CA THR A 14 -2.24 3.93 6.46
C THR A 14 -3.44 3.63 7.36
N ASP A 15 -3.19 3.51 8.67
CA ASP A 15 -4.22 3.13 9.64
C ASP A 15 -5.41 4.11 9.60
N ASN A 16 -6.63 3.55 9.60
CA ASN A 16 -7.91 4.24 9.48
C ASN A 16 -8.17 4.97 8.13
N LEU A 17 -7.28 4.89 7.15
CA LEU A 17 -7.50 5.47 5.81
C LEU A 17 -7.85 4.40 4.77
N ASN A 18 -6.95 3.44 4.54
CA ASN A 18 -7.14 2.37 3.56
C ASN A 18 -7.16 0.97 4.22
N GLY A 19 -7.13 0.93 5.55
CA GLY A 19 -7.26 -0.29 6.31
C GLY A 19 -6.98 -0.07 7.77
N LEU A 20 -6.80 -1.18 8.48
CA LEU A 20 -6.56 -1.21 9.92
C LEU A 20 -5.29 -2.01 10.24
N ILE A 21 -4.39 -1.41 11.04
CA ILE A 21 -3.22 -2.10 11.58
C ILE A 21 -3.63 -2.85 12.84
N VAL A 22 -3.31 -4.14 12.93
CA VAL A 22 -3.53 -4.95 14.14
C VAL A 22 -2.23 -5.23 14.86
N LYS A 23 -2.32 -5.47 16.17
CA LYS A 23 -1.19 -5.89 17.00
C LYS A 23 -0.77 -7.32 16.65
N THR A 24 0.53 -7.53 16.57
CA THR A 24 1.10 -8.85 16.26
C THR A 24 0.81 -9.85 17.39
N LYS A 25 0.27 -11.02 17.02
CA LYS A 25 -0.12 -12.11 17.94
C LYS A 25 -1.24 -11.75 18.93
N ASP A 26 -2.06 -10.76 18.58
CA ASP A 26 -3.22 -10.36 19.37
C ASP A 26 -4.51 -10.77 18.63
N ALA A 27 -5.15 -11.86 19.09
CA ALA A 27 -6.34 -12.39 18.45
C ALA A 27 -7.58 -11.52 18.71
N ASP A 28 -7.65 -10.88 19.88
CA ASP A 28 -8.77 -10.05 20.28
C ASP A 28 -8.78 -8.75 19.48
N ASP A 29 -7.61 -8.10 19.32
CA ASP A 29 -7.46 -6.91 18.47
C ASP A 29 -7.78 -7.23 16.99
N LEU A 30 -7.34 -8.39 16.50
CA LEU A 30 -7.71 -8.84 15.14
C LEU A 30 -9.23 -9.00 14.98
N ALA A 31 -9.89 -9.67 15.93
CA ALA A 31 -11.33 -9.88 15.89
C ALA A 31 -12.09 -8.55 15.94
N GLU A 32 -11.73 -7.65 16.85
CA GLU A 32 -12.34 -6.33 16.99
C GLU A 32 -12.23 -5.51 15.70
N LYS A 33 -11.05 -5.50 15.05
CA LYS A 33 -10.84 -4.73 13.82
C LYS A 33 -11.54 -5.33 12.61
N ILE A 34 -11.66 -6.66 12.54
CA ILE A 34 -12.48 -7.31 11.51
C ILE A 34 -13.95 -6.95 11.72
N GLU A 35 -14.46 -7.10 12.95
CA GLU A 35 -15.85 -6.78 13.30
C GLU A 35 -16.19 -5.32 12.97
N LYS A 36 -15.30 -4.38 13.31
CA LYS A 36 -15.44 -2.96 12.99
C LYS A 36 -15.64 -2.69 11.50
N ILE A 37 -14.96 -3.42 10.61
CA ILE A 37 -15.09 -3.25 9.16
C ILE A 37 -16.39 -3.89 8.65
N ILE A 38 -16.67 -5.14 9.02
CA ILE A 38 -17.82 -5.88 8.47
C ILE A 38 -19.16 -5.32 8.94
N LEU A 39 -19.20 -4.71 10.14
CA LEU A 39 -20.41 -4.08 10.68
C LEU A 39 -20.59 -2.62 10.23
N ASN A 40 -19.61 -2.05 9.51
CA ASN A 40 -19.67 -0.66 9.02
C ASN A 40 -19.42 -0.58 7.50
N PRO A 41 -20.45 -0.80 6.68
CA PRO A 41 -20.32 -0.80 5.22
C PRO A 41 -19.76 0.50 4.62
N GLN A 42 -20.01 1.65 5.25
CA GLN A 42 -19.49 2.94 4.80
C GLN A 42 -17.98 3.02 5.01
N MET A 43 -17.49 2.54 6.16
CA MET A 43 -16.07 2.43 6.46
C MET A 43 -15.39 1.45 5.50
N GLU A 44 -15.99 0.27 5.29
CA GLU A 44 -15.48 -0.72 4.33
C GLU A 44 -15.33 -0.11 2.94
N HIS A 45 -16.40 0.49 2.42
CA HIS A 45 -16.40 1.05 1.07
C HIS A 45 -15.37 2.18 0.91
N SER A 46 -15.29 3.10 1.87
CA SER A 46 -14.31 4.20 1.83
C SER A 46 -12.86 3.68 1.87
N MET A 47 -12.56 2.72 2.74
CA MET A 47 -11.23 2.10 2.82
C MET A 47 -10.87 1.32 1.55
N SER A 48 -11.84 0.62 0.95
CA SER A 48 -11.67 -0.12 -0.30
C SER A 48 -11.35 0.81 -1.47
N LEU A 49 -12.00 1.98 -1.56
CA LEU A 49 -11.68 3.00 -2.56
C LEU A 49 -10.26 3.56 -2.38
N GLU A 50 -9.86 3.90 -1.14
CA GLU A 50 -8.50 4.40 -0.89
C GLU A 50 -7.43 3.34 -1.16
N SER A 51 -7.70 2.08 -0.80
CA SER A 51 -6.83 0.95 -1.14
C SER A 51 -6.66 0.79 -2.64
N ARG A 52 -7.77 0.92 -3.39
CA ARG A 52 -7.76 0.81 -4.85
C ARG A 52 -6.95 1.92 -5.50
N LYS A 53 -7.10 3.17 -5.05
CA LYS A 53 -6.30 4.32 -5.52
C LYS A 53 -4.81 4.08 -5.33
N LEU A 54 -4.40 3.49 -4.21
CA LEU A 54 -2.99 3.14 -3.96
C LEU A 54 -2.51 2.03 -4.89
N ALA A 55 -3.27 0.94 -5.02
CA ALA A 55 -2.92 -0.18 -5.90
C ALA A 55 -2.71 0.27 -7.35
N GLU A 56 -3.56 1.16 -7.86
CA GLU A 56 -3.44 1.71 -9.22
C GLU A 56 -2.21 2.61 -9.42
N LYS A 57 -1.64 3.18 -8.35
CA LYS A 57 -0.35 3.88 -8.40
C LYS A 57 0.83 2.94 -8.49
N LEU A 58 0.69 1.72 -7.98
CA LEU A 58 1.72 0.67 -7.94
C LEU A 58 1.59 -0.36 -9.08
N SER A 59 0.78 -0.06 -10.10
CA SER A 59 0.61 -0.95 -11.25
C SER A 59 1.93 -1.16 -12.01
N TRP A 60 2.06 -2.32 -12.66
CA TRP A 60 3.22 -2.66 -13.48
C TRP A 60 3.58 -1.57 -14.49
N GLY A 61 2.58 -0.97 -15.15
CA GLY A 61 2.82 0.11 -16.12
C GLY A 61 3.49 1.33 -15.49
N LYS A 62 3.07 1.73 -14.27
CA LYS A 62 3.66 2.87 -13.57
C LYS A 62 5.05 2.55 -13.04
N VAL A 63 5.20 1.42 -12.33
CA VAL A 63 6.47 1.03 -11.71
C VAL A 63 7.52 0.74 -12.77
N ALA A 64 7.21 -0.08 -13.79
CA ALA A 64 8.15 -0.37 -14.87
C ALA A 64 8.53 0.90 -15.65
N GLY A 65 7.59 1.83 -15.85
CA GLY A 65 7.88 3.13 -16.45
C GLY A 65 8.94 3.91 -15.67
N GLN A 66 8.82 3.98 -14.34
CA GLN A 66 9.82 4.62 -13.48
C GLN A 66 11.20 3.95 -13.57
N TYR A 67 11.25 2.62 -13.62
CA TYR A 67 12.51 1.90 -13.84
C TYR A 67 13.14 2.21 -15.20
N ILE A 68 12.35 2.25 -16.27
CA ILE A 68 12.83 2.59 -17.61
C ILE A 68 13.41 4.01 -17.64
N GLU A 69 12.72 4.98 -17.04
CA GLU A 69 13.22 6.35 -16.91
C GLU A 69 14.58 6.40 -16.21
N LEU A 70 14.73 5.69 -15.09
CA LEU A 70 15.98 5.59 -14.36
C LEU A 70 17.11 4.96 -15.19
N TYR A 71 16.81 3.91 -15.95
CA TYR A 71 17.78 3.27 -16.85
C TYR A 71 18.24 4.22 -17.96
N VAL A 72 17.32 4.97 -18.57
CA VAL A 72 17.64 5.96 -19.61
C VAL A 72 18.51 7.08 -19.05
N GLN A 73 18.16 7.62 -17.87
CA GLN A 73 18.97 8.65 -17.21
C GLN A 73 20.38 8.16 -16.94
N THR A 74 20.52 6.96 -16.38
CA THR A 74 21.83 6.37 -16.05
C THR A 74 22.66 6.09 -17.30
N ALA A 75 22.04 5.58 -18.36
CA ALA A 75 22.71 5.35 -19.64
C ALA A 75 23.22 6.64 -20.30
N ASN A 76 22.44 7.73 -20.23
CA ASN A 76 22.83 9.02 -20.78
C ASN A 76 23.96 9.68 -20.00
N LEU A 77 23.95 9.58 -18.66
CA LEU A 77 25.06 10.06 -17.82
C LEU A 77 26.39 9.38 -18.13
N LYS A 78 26.36 8.08 -18.47
CA LYS A 78 27.56 7.35 -18.88
C LYS A 78 28.14 7.88 -20.19
N LYS A 79 27.28 8.14 -21.19
CA LYS A 79 27.69 8.70 -22.49
C LYS A 79 28.27 10.11 -22.40
N MET A 80 27.90 10.91 -21.40
CA MET A 80 28.43 12.27 -21.20
C MET A 80 29.82 12.28 -20.54
N LYS A 81 30.26 11.14 -19.97
CA LYS A 81 31.57 11.00 -19.33
C LYS A 81 32.62 10.35 -20.24
N GLU A 82 32.21 9.86 -21.40
CA GLU A 82 33.05 9.33 -22.49
C GLU A 82 33.28 10.44 -23.53
#